data_AF-A0A1C7HX94-F1
#
_entry.id   AF-A0A1C7HX94-F1
#
_cell.length_a   1.000
_cell.length_b   1.000
_cell.length_c   1.000
_cell.angle_alpha   90.00
_cell.angle_beta   90.00
_cell.angle_gamma   90.00
#
_symmetry.space_group_name_H-M   'P 1'
#
loop_
_entity.id
_entity.type
_entity.pdbx_description
1 polymer ?
#
loop_
_entity_poly.entity_id
_entity_poly.type
_entity_poly.pdbx_seq_one_letter_code
_entity_poly.pdbx_strand_id
1 'polypeptide(L)'
;MESLCLDMFRDEYIIDAELMATVYTAITAFENTVREFVIKILIENNGETWWQDCVSEKIRKKAESRKHEEDKIKWHTQRGDSLINYTEFGDLGSIMQNNLELFSDYIVSIEWAKNIIITIERSRNVIMHSGYLSERDIERIGINIRDWITQIGV
;
A
#
# COMPACT_ATOMS: atom_id res chain seq x y z
N MET A 1 19.92 -16.69 -9.00
CA MET A 1 20.47 -16.15 -7.74
C MET A 1 21.99 -16.04 -7.79
N GLU A 2 22.72 -17.02 -8.32
CA GLU A 2 24.19 -16.92 -8.50
C GLU A 2 24.64 -15.67 -9.29
N SER A 3 23.82 -15.17 -10.21
CA SER A 3 24.08 -13.93 -10.96
C SER A 3 24.09 -12.64 -10.11
N LEU A 4 23.69 -12.71 -8.84
CA LEU A 4 23.64 -11.56 -7.93
C LEU A 4 24.85 -11.47 -6.98
N CYS A 5 25.76 -12.47 -7.03
CA CYS A 5 27.01 -12.50 -6.27
C CYS A 5 26.84 -12.20 -4.76
N LEU A 6 25.79 -12.76 -4.13
CA LEU A 6 25.47 -12.46 -2.73
C LEU A 6 26.61 -12.82 -1.77
N ASP A 7 27.38 -13.85 -2.12
CA ASP A 7 28.57 -14.34 -1.44
C ASP A 7 29.75 -13.34 -1.42
N MET A 8 29.69 -12.28 -2.23
CA MET A 8 30.69 -11.22 -2.25
C MET A 8 30.43 -10.10 -1.23
N PHE A 9 29.27 -10.09 -0.57
CA PHE A 9 28.90 -9.06 0.41
C PHE A 9 29.16 -9.52 1.85
N ARG A 10 29.08 -8.58 2.79
CA ARG A 10 29.13 -8.90 4.22
C ARG A 10 27.85 -9.61 4.62
N ASP A 11 27.99 -10.73 5.34
CA ASP A 11 26.87 -11.53 5.83
C ASP A 11 25.82 -10.69 6.59
N GLU A 12 26.28 -9.74 7.42
CA GLU A 12 25.41 -8.83 8.18
C GLU A 12 24.41 -8.07 7.28
N TYR A 13 24.86 -7.58 6.12
CA TYR A 13 23.98 -6.86 5.20
C TYR A 13 22.99 -7.77 4.48
N ILE A 14 23.36 -9.03 4.22
CA ILE A 14 22.47 -10.01 3.62
C ILE A 14 21.38 -10.40 4.63
N ILE A 15 21.77 -10.70 5.87
CA ILE A 15 20.84 -11.07 6.96
C ILE A 15 19.83 -9.94 7.21
N ASP A 16 20.31 -8.70 7.31
CA ASP A 16 19.44 -7.53 7.53
C ASP A 16 18.46 -7.33 6.36
N ALA A 17 18.95 -7.48 5.12
CA ALA A 17 18.12 -7.34 3.93
C ALA A 17 17.06 -8.45 3.83
N GLU A 18 17.40 -9.70 4.16
CA GLU A 18 16.47 -10.83 4.16
C GLU A 18 15.36 -10.64 5.21
N LEU A 19 15.71 -10.14 6.41
CA LEU A 19 14.72 -9.81 7.42
C LEU A 19 13.80 -8.68 6.93
N MET A 20 14.35 -7.60 6.38
CA MET A 20 13.55 -6.50 5.86
C MET A 20 12.71 -6.90 4.64
N ALA A 21 13.15 -7.85 3.83
CA ALA A 21 12.37 -8.42 2.74
C ALA A 21 11.14 -9.18 3.25
N THR A 22 11.25 -9.85 4.40
CA THR A 22 10.11 -10.49 5.08
C THR A 22 9.08 -9.43 5.52
N VAL A 23 9.54 -8.33 6.12
CA VAL A 23 8.67 -7.20 6.50
C VAL A 23 8.04 -6.57 5.26
N TYR A 24 8.81 -6.35 4.20
CA TYR A 24 8.33 -5.82 2.94
C TYR A 24 7.24 -6.69 2.32
N THR A 25 7.38 -8.02 2.41
CA THR A 25 6.37 -8.97 1.95
C THR A 25 5.05 -8.76 2.67
N ALA A 26 5.07 -8.66 4.00
CA ALA A 26 3.86 -8.43 4.80
C ALA A 26 3.18 -7.08 4.47
N ILE A 27 3.96 -6.01 4.36
CA ILE A 27 3.45 -4.67 4.01
C ILE A 27 2.85 -4.69 2.60
N THR A 28 3.54 -5.27 1.62
CA THR A 28 3.06 -5.30 0.23
C THR A 28 1.75 -6.07 0.11
N ALA A 29 1.65 -7.21 0.80
CA ALA A 29 0.39 -7.96 0.88
C ALA A 29 -0.71 -7.09 1.49
N PHE A 30 -0.43 -6.43 2.61
CA PHE A 30 -1.40 -5.56 3.28
C PHE A 30 -1.85 -4.38 2.40
N GLU A 31 -0.93 -3.67 1.76
CA GLU A 31 -1.27 -2.56 0.84
C GLU A 31 -2.19 -3.01 -0.29
N ASN A 32 -1.93 -4.21 -0.86
CA ASN A 32 -2.80 -4.79 -1.88
C ASN A 32 -4.18 -5.15 -1.33
N THR A 33 -4.25 -5.77 -0.15
CA THR A 33 -5.53 -6.08 0.51
C THR A 33 -6.36 -4.81 0.79
N VAL A 34 -5.74 -3.73 1.28
CA VAL A 34 -6.46 -2.46 1.50
C VAL A 34 -6.93 -1.88 0.16
N ARG A 35 -6.11 -1.94 -0.90
CA ARG A 35 -6.49 -1.46 -2.22
C ARG A 35 -7.68 -2.24 -2.78
N GLU A 36 -7.65 -3.56 -2.70
CA GLU A 36 -8.75 -4.42 -3.13
C GLU A 36 -10.03 -4.14 -2.35
N PHE A 37 -9.94 -3.98 -1.03
CA PHE A 37 -11.07 -3.59 -0.20
C PHE A 37 -11.69 -2.26 -0.66
N VAL A 38 -10.89 -1.23 -0.88
CA VAL A 38 -11.37 0.08 -1.37
C VAL A 38 -12.04 -0.06 -2.74
N ILE A 39 -11.42 -0.78 -3.68
CA ILE A 39 -12.00 -1.01 -5.02
C ILE A 39 -13.35 -1.70 -4.90
N LYS A 40 -13.42 -2.77 -4.10
CA LYS A 40 -14.64 -3.57 -3.92
C LYS A 40 -15.80 -2.70 -3.44
N ILE A 41 -15.62 -1.95 -2.35
CA ILE A 41 -16.68 -1.10 -1.79
C ILE A 41 -17.13 -0.03 -2.80
N LEU A 42 -16.19 0.61 -3.50
CA LEU A 42 -16.54 1.67 -4.44
C LEU A 42 -17.24 1.13 -5.69
N ILE A 43 -16.83 -0.03 -6.23
CA ILE A 43 -17.49 -0.68 -7.36
C ILE A 43 -18.90 -1.13 -6.98
N GLU A 44 -19.08 -1.74 -5.80
CA GLU A 44 -20.39 -2.24 -5.35
C GLU A 44 -21.43 -1.13 -5.21
N ASN A 45 -21.02 0.09 -4.87
CA ASN A 45 -21.93 1.22 -4.63
C ASN A 45 -22.06 2.19 -5.83
N ASN A 46 -21.01 2.34 -6.64
CA ASN A 46 -20.97 3.34 -7.72
C ASN A 46 -20.76 2.74 -9.12
N GLY A 47 -20.65 1.42 -9.24
CA GLY A 47 -20.47 0.73 -10.52
C GLY A 47 -19.17 1.16 -11.22
N GLU A 48 -19.13 1.10 -12.55
CA GLU A 48 -17.92 1.36 -13.34
C GLU A 48 -17.41 2.82 -13.25
N THR A 49 -18.27 3.77 -12.89
CA THR A 49 -17.91 5.20 -12.79
C THR A 49 -17.26 5.57 -11.46
N TRP A 50 -17.11 4.62 -10.53
CA TRP A 50 -16.56 4.83 -9.19
C TRP A 50 -15.26 5.64 -9.16
N TRP A 51 -14.36 5.43 -10.14
CA TRP A 51 -13.11 6.18 -10.21
C TRP A 51 -13.35 7.68 -10.41
N GLN A 52 -14.30 8.03 -11.29
CA GLN A 52 -14.64 9.42 -11.58
C GLN A 52 -15.56 10.07 -10.53
N ASP A 53 -16.36 9.27 -9.83
CA ASP A 53 -17.34 9.80 -8.89
C ASP A 53 -16.79 9.87 -7.45
N CYS A 54 -16.00 8.88 -7.04
CA CYS A 54 -15.57 8.72 -5.65
C CYS A 54 -14.14 9.24 -5.39
N VAL A 55 -13.27 9.26 -6.39
CA VAL A 55 -11.84 9.62 -6.21
C VAL A 55 -11.63 11.08 -6.58
N SER A 56 -11.09 11.88 -5.66
CA SER A 56 -10.87 13.31 -5.91
C SER A 56 -10.00 13.58 -7.15
N GLU A 57 -10.30 14.68 -7.86
CA GLU A 57 -9.55 15.10 -9.05
C GLU A 57 -8.03 15.20 -8.80
N LYS A 58 -7.63 15.64 -7.60
CA LYS A 58 -6.22 15.72 -7.19
C LYS A 58 -5.54 14.35 -7.23
N ILE A 59 -6.17 13.33 -6.67
CA ILE A 59 -5.62 11.96 -6.65
C ILE A 59 -5.63 11.38 -8.07
N ARG A 60 -6.71 11.59 -8.84
CA ARG A 60 -6.79 11.13 -10.22
C ARG A 60 -5.69 11.71 -11.10
N LYS A 61 -5.50 13.02 -11.10
CA LYS A 61 -4.44 13.70 -11.86
C LYS A 61 -3.04 13.21 -11.50
N LYS A 62 -2.79 12.94 -10.21
CA LYS A 62 -1.51 12.40 -9.73
C LYS A 62 -1.28 10.97 -10.25
N ALA A 63 -2.30 10.12 -10.19
CA ALA A 63 -2.24 8.75 -10.72
C ALA A 63 -2.05 8.73 -12.24
N GLU A 64 -2.83 9.53 -12.98
CA GLU A 64 -2.73 9.69 -14.43
C GLU A 64 -1.34 10.20 -14.86
N SER A 65 -0.81 11.21 -14.17
CA SER A 65 0.54 11.73 -14.43
C SER A 65 1.60 10.64 -14.28
N ARG A 66 1.52 9.83 -13.21
CA ARG A 66 2.46 8.72 -13.01
C ARG A 66 2.35 7.65 -14.08
N LYS A 67 1.12 7.27 -14.42
CA LYS A 67 0.89 6.31 -15.50
C LYS A 67 1.49 6.82 -16.81
N HIS A 68 1.25 8.08 -17.14
CA HIS A 68 1.79 8.69 -18.34
C HIS A 68 3.33 8.71 -18.38
N GLU A 69 4.00 9.01 -17.25
CA GLU A 69 5.46 8.95 -17.18
C GLU A 69 5.99 7.52 -17.32
N GLU A 70 5.34 6.53 -16.72
CA GLU A 70 5.72 5.11 -16.86
C GLU A 70 5.45 4.58 -18.29
N ASP A 71 4.38 5.01 -18.95
CA ASP A 71 4.02 4.62 -20.32
C ASP A 71 5.06 5.07 -21.37
N LYS A 72 5.87 6.09 -21.06
CA LYS A 72 7.00 6.51 -21.90
C LYS A 72 8.14 5.49 -21.90
N ILE A 73 8.24 4.64 -20.88
CA ILE A 73 9.38 3.74 -20.63
C ILE A 73 9.03 2.31 -21.06
N LYS A 74 9.04 2.05 -22.37
CA LYS A 74 8.61 0.76 -22.95
C LYS A 74 9.44 -0.47 -22.55
N TRP A 75 10.67 -0.28 -22.07
CA TRP A 75 11.56 -1.37 -21.69
C TRP A 75 11.37 -1.83 -20.23
N HIS A 76 10.51 -1.16 -19.46
CA HIS A 76 10.28 -1.43 -18.04
C HIS A 76 8.84 -1.89 -17.79
N THR A 77 8.64 -2.71 -16.75
CA THR A 77 7.30 -3.15 -16.34
C THR A 77 6.50 -1.98 -15.78
N GLN A 78 5.21 -1.94 -16.11
CA GLN A 78 4.25 -0.96 -15.61
C GLN A 78 3.47 -1.54 -14.42
N ARG A 79 2.93 -0.67 -13.55
CA ARG A 79 2.14 -1.08 -12.37
C ARG A 79 0.76 -1.70 -12.68
N GLY A 80 0.40 -1.81 -13.96
CA GLY A 80 -0.84 -2.42 -14.45
C GLY A 80 -1.80 -1.40 -15.07
N ASP A 81 -3.01 -1.87 -15.39
CA ASP A 81 -3.97 -1.08 -16.18
C ASP A 81 -4.85 -0.15 -15.33
N SER A 82 -5.12 -0.52 -14.07
CA SER A 82 -5.99 0.27 -13.20
C SER A 82 -5.26 1.47 -12.61
N LEU A 83 -5.85 2.66 -12.72
CA LEU A 83 -5.26 3.91 -12.20
C LEU A 83 -5.05 3.90 -10.68
N ILE A 84 -5.81 3.11 -9.94
CA ILE A 84 -5.61 2.96 -8.49
C ILE A 84 -4.27 2.28 -8.14
N ASN A 85 -3.65 1.55 -9.06
CA ASN A 85 -2.30 1.01 -8.86
C ASN A 85 -1.21 2.11 -8.86
N TYR A 86 -1.56 3.31 -9.30
CA TYR A 86 -0.67 4.48 -9.35
C TYR A 86 -0.88 5.45 -8.19
N THR A 87 -1.81 5.15 -7.27
CA THR A 87 -2.01 5.93 -6.03
C THR A 87 -0.99 5.52 -4.98
N GLU A 88 -0.69 6.42 -4.05
CA GLU A 88 0.08 6.10 -2.84
C GLU A 88 -0.79 5.39 -1.80
N PHE A 89 -0.14 4.82 -0.78
CA PHE A 89 -0.86 4.15 0.28
C PHE A 89 -1.73 5.12 1.08
N GLY A 90 -1.19 6.29 1.42
CA GLY A 90 -1.95 7.38 2.05
C GLY A 90 -3.16 7.88 1.24
N ASP A 91 -3.11 7.80 -0.10
CA ASP A 91 -4.23 8.20 -0.97
C ASP A 91 -5.46 7.31 -0.73
N LEU A 92 -5.29 6.03 -0.37
CA LEU A 92 -6.42 5.13 -0.04
C LEU A 92 -7.18 5.62 1.21
N GLY A 93 -6.46 6.12 2.21
CA GLY A 93 -7.03 6.78 3.39
C GLY A 93 -7.87 8.00 3.03
N SER A 94 -7.39 8.82 2.09
CA SER A 94 -8.13 9.98 1.59
C SER A 94 -9.36 9.60 0.75
N ILE A 95 -9.27 8.54 -0.05
CA ILE A 95 -10.41 8.01 -0.80
C ILE A 95 -11.50 7.53 0.15
N MET A 96 -11.16 6.75 1.17
CA MET A 96 -12.13 6.33 2.20
C MET A 96 -12.76 7.53 2.90
N GLN A 97 -11.97 8.55 3.26
CA GLN A 97 -12.47 9.75 3.93
C GLN A 97 -13.51 10.50 3.10
N ASN A 98 -13.30 10.63 1.79
CA ASN A 98 -14.23 11.33 0.90
C ASN A 98 -15.55 10.56 0.69
N ASN A 99 -15.57 9.27 0.99
CA ASN A 99 -16.69 8.36 0.78
C ASN A 99 -17.08 7.64 2.08
N LEU A 100 -16.91 8.30 3.23
CA LEU A 100 -16.97 7.69 4.56
C LEU A 100 -18.25 6.87 4.79
N GLU A 101 -19.38 7.34 4.28
CA GLU A 101 -20.67 6.66 4.41
C GLU A 101 -20.63 5.22 3.86
N LEU A 102 -19.86 4.97 2.79
CA LEU A 102 -19.71 3.63 2.18
C LEU A 102 -18.83 2.69 3.00
N PHE A 103 -17.98 3.23 3.88
CA PHE A 103 -17.00 2.47 4.66
C PHE A 103 -17.41 2.29 6.13
N SER A 104 -18.40 3.05 6.62
CA SER A 104 -18.75 3.16 8.04
C SER A 104 -19.17 1.84 8.69
N ASP A 105 -19.69 0.90 7.91
CA ASP A 105 -20.09 -0.43 8.39
C ASP A 105 -18.90 -1.40 8.53
N TYR A 106 -17.74 -1.07 7.97
CA TYR A 106 -16.56 -1.93 7.92
C TYR A 106 -15.44 -1.45 8.85
N ILE A 107 -15.15 -0.14 8.82
CA ILE A 107 -14.05 0.44 9.60
C ILE A 107 -14.55 0.96 10.96
N VAL A 108 -13.71 0.91 12.00
CA VAL A 108 -14.05 1.48 13.33
C VAL A 108 -14.31 2.98 13.26
N SER A 109 -13.42 3.70 12.57
CA SER A 109 -13.57 5.10 12.19
C SER A 109 -12.57 5.44 11.09
N ILE A 110 -12.74 6.58 10.44
CA ILE A 110 -11.78 7.05 9.44
C ILE A 110 -10.42 7.36 10.06
N GLU A 111 -10.38 7.87 11.29
CA GLU A 111 -9.15 8.12 12.04
C GLU A 111 -8.40 6.83 12.34
N TRP A 112 -9.11 5.79 12.77
CA TRP A 112 -8.51 4.47 13.01
C TRP A 112 -7.88 3.91 11.73
N ALA A 113 -8.62 3.93 10.61
CA ALA A 113 -8.13 3.44 9.33
C ALA A 113 -6.90 4.23 8.83
N LYS A 114 -6.95 5.56 8.90
CA LYS A 114 -5.83 6.42 8.50
C LYS A 114 -4.61 6.27 9.40
N ASN A 115 -4.80 6.07 10.71
CA ASN A 115 -3.70 5.84 11.63
C ASN A 115 -2.96 4.54 11.32
N ILE A 116 -3.67 3.46 10.98
CA ILE A 116 -3.06 2.21 10.51
C ILE A 116 -2.24 2.44 9.24
N ILE A 117 -2.84 3.07 8.22
CA ILE A 117 -2.18 3.34 6.93
C ILE A 117 -0.91 4.17 7.13
N ILE A 118 -0.99 5.31 7.85
CA ILE A 118 0.16 6.19 8.08
C ILE A 118 1.26 5.48 8.88
N THR A 119 0.88 4.66 9.86
CA THR A 119 1.84 3.90 10.68
C THR A 119 2.63 2.93 9.82
N ILE A 120 1.95 2.18 8.97
CA ILE A 120 2.59 1.19 8.08
C ILE A 120 3.38 1.89 6.96
N GLU A 121 2.84 2.94 6.36
CA GLU A 121 3.52 3.74 5.32
C GLU A 121 4.85 4.32 5.82
N ARG A 122 4.91 4.77 7.08
CA ARG A 122 6.16 5.24 7.69
C ARG A 122 7.23 4.15 7.74
N SER A 123 6.87 2.93 8.14
CA SER A 123 7.80 1.79 8.16
C SER A 123 8.18 1.32 6.76
N ARG A 124 7.22 1.30 5.83
CA ARG A 124 7.42 0.98 4.42
C ARG A 124 8.47 1.87 3.77
N ASN A 125 8.44 3.17 4.06
CA ASN A 125 9.40 4.11 3.49
C ASN A 125 10.84 3.83 3.97
N VAL A 126 11.03 3.39 5.22
CA VAL A 126 12.36 3.03 5.73
C VAL A 126 12.95 1.86 4.94
N ILE A 127 12.21 0.75 4.83
CA ILE A 127 12.72 -0.47 4.17
C ILE A 127 12.91 -0.29 2.66
N MET A 128 12.09 0.55 2.02
CA MET A 128 12.22 0.88 0.59
C MET A 128 13.44 1.75 0.28
N HIS A 129 14.03 2.37 1.29
CA HIS A 129 15.28 3.11 1.19
C HIS A 129 16.46 2.34 1.81
N SER A 130 16.39 1.00 1.81
CA SER A 130 17.43 0.11 2.35
C SER A 130 17.71 0.33 3.84
N GLY A 131 16.74 0.89 4.57
CA GLY A 131 16.81 1.07 6.01
C GLY A 131 16.39 -0.18 6.78
N TYR A 132 16.73 -0.20 8.06
CA TYR A 132 16.41 -1.28 8.99
C TYR A 132 15.37 -0.83 10.02
N LEU A 133 14.42 -1.70 10.36
CA LEU A 133 13.39 -1.44 11.36
C LEU A 133 13.73 -2.08 12.68
N SER A 134 13.48 -1.37 13.78
CA SER A 134 13.60 -1.95 15.12
C SER A 134 12.54 -3.04 15.33
N GLU A 135 12.83 -4.02 16.19
CA GLU A 135 11.90 -5.10 16.55
C GLU A 135 10.53 -4.55 16.98
N ARG A 136 10.53 -3.49 17.79
CA ARG A 136 9.31 -2.78 18.22
C ARG A 136 8.48 -2.24 17.04
N ASP A 137 9.14 -1.72 16.00
CA ASP A 137 8.43 -1.19 14.83
C ASP A 137 7.91 -2.33 13.95
N ILE A 138 8.62 -3.46 13.86
CA ILE A 138 8.15 -4.69 13.20
C ILE A 138 6.91 -5.24 13.91
N GLU A 139 6.93 -5.35 15.23
CA GLU A 139 5.78 -5.76 16.03
C GLU A 139 4.59 -4.83 15.82
N ARG A 140 4.82 -3.51 15.78
CA ARG A 140 3.77 -2.53 15.54
C ARG A 140 3.11 -2.73 14.17
N ILE A 141 3.88 -3.03 13.13
CA ILE A 141 3.32 -3.37 11.81
C ILE A 141 2.42 -4.60 11.92
N GLY A 142 2.91 -5.66 12.57
CA GLY A 142 2.16 -6.91 12.76
C GLY A 142 0.84 -6.70 13.51
N ILE A 143 0.83 -5.88 14.56
CA ILE A 143 -0.39 -5.53 15.30
C ILE A 143 -1.38 -4.78 14.41
N ASN A 144 -0.94 -3.74 13.70
CA ASN A 144 -1.83 -2.94 12.86
C ASN A 144 -2.43 -3.75 11.69
N ILE A 145 -1.63 -4.64 11.07
CA ILE A 145 -2.13 -5.55 10.03
C ILE A 145 -3.18 -6.49 10.62
N ARG A 146 -2.91 -7.10 11.78
CA ARG A 146 -3.84 -8.04 12.43
C ARG A 146 -5.14 -7.37 12.83
N ASP A 147 -5.06 -6.16 13.41
CA ASP A 147 -6.22 -5.38 13.80
C ASP A 147 -7.09 -5.05 12.59
N TRP A 148 -6.46 -4.63 11.48
CA TRP A 148 -7.18 -4.39 10.23
C TRP A 148 -7.88 -5.64 9.71
N ILE A 149 -7.15 -6.74 9.54
CA ILE A 149 -7.69 -7.99 9.01
C ILE A 149 -8.85 -8.51 9.88
N THR A 150 -8.68 -8.47 11.20
CA THR A 150 -9.72 -8.90 12.15
C THR A 150 -10.96 -8.02 12.08
N GLN A 151 -10.79 -6.71 11.92
CA GLN A 151 -11.89 -5.75 11.84
C GLN A 151 -12.67 -5.84 10.53
N ILE A 152 -11.98 -5.90 9.38
CA ILE A 152 -12.64 -5.89 8.06
C ILE A 152 -13.22 -7.28 7.74
N GLY A 153 -12.72 -8.35 8.35
CA GLY A 153 -13.24 -9.71 8.18
C GLY A 153 -12.92 -10.32 6.81
N VAL A 154 -11.77 -9.96 6.24
CA VAL A 154 -11.25 -10.48 4.96
C VAL A 154 -10.08 -11.40 5.23
#